data_AF-A0AAV2BG61-F1
#
_entry.id   AF-A0AAV2BG61-F1
#
_cell.length_a   1.000
_cell.length_b   1.000
_cell.length_c   1.000
_cell.angle_alpha   90.00
_cell.angle_beta   90.00
_cell.angle_gamma   90.00
#
_symmetry.space_group_name_H-M   'P 1'
#
loop_
_entity.id
_entity.type
_entity.pdbx_description
1 polymer ?
#
loop_
_entity_poly.entity_id
_entity_poly.type
_entity_poly.pdbx_seq_one_letter_code
_entity_poly.pdbx_strand_id
1 'polypeptide(L)'
;MMNLTTFDPSSPEYMELNSFSEVEALLAKFPNSSKAWMLGAVTYLKYSDVNKGKVLLRRGIKTINFREDEEKLNLWKALMNLEAYHDSRETLFATFEEALKYNDTRKIYIHMLQLLINTEKTEVSNCIF
;
A
#
# COMPACT_ATOMS: atom_id res chain seq x y z
N MET A 1 -24.88 -6.35 16.21
CA MET A 1 -23.71 -5.89 17.00
C MET A 1 -22.55 -5.71 16.03
N MET A 2 -22.02 -4.49 15.95
CA MET A 2 -20.86 -4.17 15.10
C MET A 2 -19.61 -4.78 15.74
N ASN A 3 -18.87 -5.63 15.00
CA ASN A 3 -17.70 -6.30 15.54
C ASN A 3 -16.53 -5.30 15.60
N LEU A 4 -16.25 -4.77 16.79
CA LEU A 4 -15.26 -3.71 17.02
C LEU A 4 -13.79 -4.15 16.76
N THR A 5 -13.56 -5.40 16.37
CA THR A 5 -12.23 -5.96 16.11
C THR A 5 -11.82 -5.92 14.64
N THR A 6 -12.75 -5.71 13.70
CA THR A 6 -12.45 -5.68 12.26
C THR A 6 -12.29 -4.24 11.79
N PHE A 7 -11.13 -3.91 11.21
CA PHE A 7 -10.89 -2.59 10.64
C PHE A 7 -11.81 -2.34 9.43
N ASP A 8 -12.67 -1.33 9.53
CA ASP A 8 -13.49 -0.83 8.43
C ASP A 8 -12.96 0.53 7.96
N PRO A 9 -12.31 0.63 6.78
CA PRO A 9 -11.78 1.88 6.26
C PRO A 9 -12.88 2.90 5.91
N SER A 10 -14.14 2.48 5.81
CA SER A 10 -15.29 3.37 5.54
C SER A 10 -15.88 3.96 6.83
N SER A 11 -15.35 3.58 8.00
CA SER A 11 -15.76 4.18 9.26
C SER A 11 -15.45 5.67 9.26
N PRO A 12 -16.39 6.54 9.68
CA PRO A 12 -16.14 7.99 9.82
C PRO A 12 -14.92 8.32 10.67
N GLU A 13 -14.58 7.45 11.65
CA GLU A 13 -13.38 7.57 12.49
C GLU A 13 -12.08 7.60 11.68
N TYR A 14 -12.07 6.99 10.49
CA TYR A 14 -10.87 6.80 9.67
C TYR A 14 -10.93 7.53 8.32
N MET A 15 -12.09 8.07 7.92
CA MET A 15 -12.22 8.83 6.67
C MET A 15 -11.43 10.15 6.67
N GLU A 16 -11.17 10.73 7.84
CA GLU A 16 -10.46 12.00 8.00
C GLU A 16 -9.26 11.93 8.95
N LEU A 17 -8.34 10.99 8.72
CA LEU A 17 -7.04 11.06 9.37
C LEU A 17 -6.28 12.29 8.84
N ASN A 18 -5.99 13.23 9.74
CA ASN A 18 -5.42 14.54 9.45
C ASN A 18 -4.10 14.80 10.18
N SER A 19 -3.68 13.91 11.09
CA SER A 19 -2.42 14.06 11.83
C SER A 19 -1.58 12.79 11.93
N PHE A 20 -0.28 12.97 12.13
CA PHE A 20 0.67 11.88 12.40
C PHE A 20 0.24 11.02 13.60
N SER A 21 -0.25 11.66 14.67
CA SER A 21 -0.66 10.98 15.89
C SER A 21 -1.86 10.05 15.66
N GLU A 22 -2.80 10.46 14.81
CA GLU A 22 -3.97 9.63 14.48
C GLU A 22 -3.58 8.40 13.67
N VAL A 23 -2.64 8.56 12.73
CA VAL A 23 -2.07 7.43 11.98
C VAL A 23 -1.39 6.45 12.92
N GLU A 24 -0.53 6.91 13.83
CA GLU A 24 0.15 6.00 14.77
C GLU A 24 -0.84 5.30 15.72
N ALA A 25 -1.86 6.01 16.21
CA ALA A 25 -2.91 5.40 17.04
C ALA A 25 -3.69 4.31 16.28
N LEU A 26 -4.03 4.55 15.01
CA LEU A 26 -4.67 3.57 14.15
C LEU A 26 -3.80 2.31 13.98
N LEU A 27 -2.51 2.49 13.70
CA LEU A 27 -1.58 1.37 13.47
C LEU A 27 -1.29 0.59 14.75
N ALA A 28 -1.30 1.25 15.91
CA ALA A 28 -1.23 0.59 17.21
C ALA A 28 -2.47 -0.29 17.47
N LYS A 29 -3.66 0.17 17.04
CA LYS A 29 -4.93 -0.57 17.19
C LYS A 29 -5.03 -1.74 16.22
N PHE A 30 -4.55 -1.59 14.98
CA PHE A 30 -4.66 -2.61 13.93
C PHE A 30 -3.33 -2.93 13.24
N PRO A 31 -2.32 -3.44 13.98
CA PRO A 31 -0.97 -3.65 13.45
C PRO A 31 -0.89 -4.72 12.36
N ASN A 32 -1.85 -5.64 12.29
CA ASN A 32 -1.91 -6.71 11.29
C ASN A 32 -2.83 -6.38 10.09
N SER A 33 -3.47 -5.21 10.06
CA SER A 33 -4.38 -4.83 8.97
C SER A 33 -3.63 -4.05 7.90
N SER A 34 -3.39 -4.66 6.74
CA SER A 34 -2.78 -3.98 5.60
C SER A 34 -3.58 -2.76 5.15
N LYS A 35 -4.92 -2.82 5.27
CA LYS A 35 -5.78 -1.67 4.98
C LYS A 35 -5.51 -0.48 5.91
N ALA A 36 -5.21 -0.71 7.19
CA ALA A 36 -4.84 0.36 8.12
C ALA A 36 -3.50 1.00 7.72
N TRP A 37 -2.51 0.18 7.38
CA TRP A 37 -1.22 0.64 6.85
C TRP A 37 -1.34 1.42 5.54
N MET A 38 -2.16 0.94 4.60
CA MET A 38 -2.43 1.63 3.33
C MET A 38 -3.15 2.95 3.55
N LEU A 39 -4.14 3.00 4.45
CA LEU A 39 -4.83 4.23 4.79
C LEU A 39 -3.86 5.27 5.39
N GLY A 40 -3.00 4.84 6.33
CA GLY A 40 -1.94 5.70 6.86
C GLY A 40 -0.92 6.14 5.80
N ALA A 41 -0.63 5.31 4.79
CA ALA A 41 0.24 5.73 3.69
C ALA A 41 -0.43 6.82 2.83
N VAL A 42 -1.72 6.65 2.51
CA VAL A 42 -2.51 7.62 1.74
C VAL A 42 -2.59 8.98 2.43
N THR A 43 -2.62 9.03 3.77
CA THR A 43 -2.59 10.33 4.48
C THR A 43 -1.30 11.10 4.19
N TYR A 44 -0.15 10.45 4.03
CA TYR A 44 1.09 11.13 3.65
C TYR A 44 1.08 11.59 2.19
N LEU A 45 0.40 10.86 1.29
CA LEU A 45 0.24 11.27 -0.10
C LEU A 45 -0.58 12.56 -0.24
N LYS A 46 -1.60 12.76 0.61
CA LYS A 46 -2.37 14.02 0.65
C LYS A 46 -1.48 15.24 0.88
N TYR A 47 -0.37 15.07 1.60
CA TYR A 47 0.61 16.12 1.87
C TYR A 47 1.82 16.08 0.92
N SER A 48 1.71 15.38 -0.22
CA SER A 48 2.77 15.19 -1.22
C SER A 48 4.04 14.53 -0.68
N ASP A 49 3.96 13.77 0.42
CA ASP A 49 5.10 13.09 1.03
C ASP A 49 5.07 11.58 0.70
N VAL A 50 5.32 11.27 -0.57
CA VAL A 50 5.35 9.89 -1.09
C VAL A 50 6.38 9.05 -0.33
N ASN A 51 7.53 9.62 -0.01
CA ASN A 51 8.60 8.91 0.70
C ASN A 51 8.15 8.46 2.09
N LYS A 52 7.45 9.28 2.87
CA LYS A 52 6.88 8.84 4.15
C LYS A 52 5.85 7.73 3.98
N GLY A 53 5.01 7.81 2.96
CA GLY A 53 4.08 6.72 2.62
C GLY A 53 4.82 5.40 2.38
N LYS A 54 5.88 5.42 1.58
CA LYS A 54 6.72 4.24 1.30
C LYS A 54 7.40 3.69 2.55
N VAL A 55 7.98 4.56 3.38
CA VAL A 55 8.60 4.17 4.66
C VAL A 55 7.56 3.51 5.58
N LEU A 56 6.35 4.05 5.64
CA LEU A 56 5.27 3.49 6.45
C LEU A 56 4.86 2.09 5.97
N LEU A 57 4.67 1.89 4.66
CA LEU A 57 4.36 0.57 4.10
C LEU A 57 5.47 -0.45 4.38
N ARG A 58 6.74 -0.05 4.22
CA ARG A 58 7.90 -0.90 4.56
C ARG A 58 7.95 -1.23 6.05
N ARG A 59 7.56 -0.31 6.92
CA ARG A 59 7.38 -0.58 8.37
C ARG A 59 6.27 -1.62 8.57
N GLY A 60 5.14 -1.47 7.90
CA GLY A 60 4.03 -2.42 7.95
C GLY A 60 4.42 -3.84 7.56
N ILE A 61 5.19 -4.02 6.48
CA ILE A 61 5.68 -5.35 6.04
C ILE A 61 6.50 -6.04 7.15
N LYS A 62 7.27 -5.27 7.94
CA LYS A 62 8.05 -5.76 9.07
C LYS A 62 7.20 -6.01 10.31
N THR A 63 6.17 -5.20 10.54
CA THR A 63 5.32 -5.25 11.75
C THR A 63 4.23 -6.31 11.67
N ILE A 64 3.60 -6.49 10.51
CA ILE A 64 2.54 -7.49 10.32
C ILE A 64 3.09 -8.88 10.65
N ASN A 65 2.30 -9.67 11.37
CA ASN A 65 2.64 -11.03 11.76
C ASN A 65 3.02 -11.86 10.53
N PHE A 66 4.10 -12.62 10.61
CA PHE A 66 4.60 -13.42 9.50
C PHE A 66 3.63 -14.52 9.02
N ARG A 67 2.61 -14.86 9.81
CA ARG A 67 1.55 -15.80 9.41
C ARG A 67 0.46 -15.16 8.56
N GLU A 68 0.41 -13.83 8.49
CA GLU A 68 -0.58 -13.07 7.73
C GLU A 68 -0.04 -12.76 6.31
N ASP A 69 0.19 -13.82 5.53
CA ASP A 69 0.81 -13.71 4.20
C ASP A 69 0.01 -12.81 3.26
N GLU A 70 -1.31 -12.84 3.33
CA GLU A 70 -2.17 -11.99 2.49
C GLU A 70 -2.06 -10.50 2.86
N GLU A 71 -1.98 -10.18 4.16
CA GLU A 71 -1.82 -8.82 4.62
C GLU A 71 -0.45 -8.25 4.22
N LYS A 72 0.62 -9.05 4.30
CA LYS A 72 1.94 -8.66 3.79
C LYS A 72 1.95 -8.47 2.28
N LEU A 73 1.35 -9.39 1.53
CA LEU A 73 1.22 -9.29 0.08
C LEU A 73 0.52 -8.00 -0.33
N ASN A 74 -0.55 -7.61 0.37
CA ASN A 74 -1.27 -6.37 0.10
C ASN A 74 -0.38 -5.14 0.26
N LEU A 75 0.52 -5.12 1.25
CA LEU A 75 1.49 -4.02 1.40
C LEU A 75 2.56 -3.99 0.31
N TRP A 76 3.03 -5.16 -0.15
CA TRP A 76 3.94 -5.22 -1.29
C TRP A 76 3.29 -4.67 -2.56
N LYS A 77 2.04 -5.06 -2.83
CA LYS A 77 1.26 -4.54 -3.96
C LYS A 77 1.06 -3.03 -3.86
N ALA A 78 0.73 -2.52 -2.66
CA ALA A 78 0.60 -1.08 -2.44
C ALA A 78 1.92 -0.34 -2.68
N LEU A 79 3.05 -0.89 -2.23
CA LEU A 79 4.36 -0.30 -2.45
C LEU A 79 4.70 -0.26 -3.95
N MET A 80 4.47 -1.36 -4.68
CA MET A 80 4.64 -1.39 -6.14
C MET A 80 3.74 -0.37 -6.85
N ASN A 81 2.50 -0.19 -6.40
CA ASN A 81 1.60 0.81 -6.98
C ASN A 81 2.12 2.23 -6.77
N LEU A 82 2.70 2.53 -5.61
CA LEU A 82 3.30 3.84 -5.34
C LEU A 82 4.50 4.10 -6.27
N GLU A 83 5.41 3.14 -6.40
CA GLU A 83 6.58 3.29 -7.27
C GLU A 83 6.15 3.49 -8.73
N ALA A 84 5.14 2.74 -9.19
CA ALA A 84 4.63 2.85 -10.56
C ALA A 84 3.99 4.21 -10.88
N TYR A 85 3.37 4.87 -9.89
CA TYR A 85 2.62 6.12 -10.10
C TYR A 85 3.44 7.38 -9.78
N HIS A 86 4.38 7.29 -8.83
CA HIS A 86 5.08 8.47 -8.29
C HIS A 86 6.59 8.46 -8.50
N ASP A 87 7.18 7.33 -8.88
CA ASP A 87 8.63 7.20 -9.04
C ASP A 87 8.96 6.69 -10.47
N SER A 88 9.99 5.85 -10.60
CA SER A 88 10.53 5.42 -11.88
C SER A 88 10.36 3.92 -12.10
N ARG A 89 10.54 3.47 -13.34
CA ARG A 89 10.49 2.04 -13.67
C ARG A 89 11.58 1.27 -12.91
N GLU A 90 12.75 1.87 -12.70
CA GLU A 90 13.86 1.25 -11.97
C GLU A 90 13.49 0.96 -10.51
N THR A 91 12.85 1.90 -9.82
CA THR A 91 12.45 1.69 -8.40
C THR A 91 11.30 0.70 -8.27
N LEU A 92 10.38 0.69 -9.24
CA LEU A 92 9.35 -0.35 -9.38
C LEU A 92 9.98 -1.74 -9.56
N PHE A 93 10.94 -1.88 -10.49
CA PHE A 93 11.63 -3.15 -10.72
C PHE A 93 12.39 -3.64 -9.49
N ALA A 94 13.10 -2.75 -8.79
CA ALA A 94 13.79 -3.08 -7.55
C ALA A 94 12.80 -3.59 -6.48
N THR A 95 11.66 -2.93 -6.31
CA THR A 95 10.60 -3.34 -5.37
C THR A 95 9.96 -4.66 -5.78
N PHE A 96 9.76 -4.88 -7.08
CA PHE A 96 9.25 -6.13 -7.64
C PHE A 96 10.20 -7.31 -7.33
N GLU A 97 11.50 -7.15 -7.60
CA GLU A 97 12.51 -8.18 -7.30
C GLU A 97 12.60 -8.48 -5.80
N GLU A 98 12.43 -7.46 -4.96
CA GLU A 98 12.36 -7.63 -3.51
C GLU A 98 11.11 -8.42 -3.12
N ALA A 99 9.95 -8.06 -3.65
CA ALA A 99 8.67 -8.73 -3.37
C ALA A 99 8.68 -10.21 -3.77
N LEU A 100 9.36 -10.58 -4.86
CA LEU A 100 9.51 -11.97 -5.30
C LEU A 100 10.23 -12.87 -4.28
N LYS A 101 11.07 -12.30 -3.40
CA LYS A 101 11.81 -13.04 -2.37
C LYS A 101 10.95 -13.40 -1.15
N TYR A 102 9.88 -12.64 -0.91
CA TYR A 102 9.09 -12.73 0.32
C TYR A 102 7.66 -13.23 0.11
N ASN A 103 7.20 -13.35 -1.14
CA ASN A 103 5.81 -13.68 -1.45
C ASN A 103 5.73 -14.78 -2.50
N ASP A 104 4.53 -15.34 -2.67
CA ASP A 104 4.23 -16.20 -3.81
C ASP A 104 4.54 -15.48 -5.14
N THR A 105 5.49 -16.05 -5.87
CA THR A 105 6.01 -15.54 -7.14
C THR A 105 4.90 -15.27 -8.14
N ARG A 106 3.93 -16.19 -8.29
CA ARG A 106 2.83 -16.07 -9.25
C ARG A 106 1.94 -14.88 -8.91
N LYS A 107 1.61 -14.67 -7.63
CA LYS A 107 0.80 -13.52 -7.19
C LYS A 107 1.47 -12.18 -7.50
N ILE A 108 2.80 -12.10 -7.35
CA ILE A 108 3.57 -10.88 -7.65
C ILE A 108 3.67 -10.63 -9.16
N TYR A 109 3.94 -11.65 -9.99
CA TYR A 109 3.93 -11.50 -11.45
C TYR A 109 2.57 -11.05 -11.99
N ILE A 110 1.47 -11.66 -11.50
CA ILE A 110 0.11 -11.25 -11.90
C ILE A 110 -0.13 -9.77 -11.57
N HIS A 111 0.30 -9.32 -10.39
CA HIS A 111 0.16 -7.91 -9.99
C HIS A 111 0.99 -6.97 -10.87
N MET A 112 2.23 -7.34 -11.20
CA MET A 112 3.08 -6.56 -12.11
C MET A 112 2.44 -6.41 -13.49
N LEU A 113 1.89 -7.49 -14.04
CA LEU A 113 1.18 -7.44 -15.33
C LEU A 113 -0.05 -6.51 -15.26
N GLN A 114 -0.83 -6.60 -14.19
CA GLN A 114 -1.98 -5.71 -13.97
C GLN A 114 -1.56 -4.25 -13.89
N LEU A 115 -0.45 -3.96 -13.21
CA LEU A 115 0.12 -2.61 -13.14
C LEU A 115 0.50 -2.08 -14.52
N LEU A 116 1.26 -2.85 -15.31
CA LEU A 116 1.70 -2.45 -16.63
C LEU A 116 0.52 -2.18 -17.60
N ILE A 117 -0.51 -3.04 -17.57
CA ILE A 117 -1.73 -2.84 -18.36
C ILE A 117 -2.44 -1.55 -17.96
N ASN A 118 -2.48 -1.22 -16.67
CA ASN A 118 -3.14 -0.02 -16.18
C ASN A 118 -2.34 1.25 -16.49
N THR A 119 -1.01 1.20 -16.43
CA THR A 119 -0.15 2.33 -16.82
C THR A 119 -0.26 2.63 -18.31
N GLU A 120 -0.27 1.61 -19.18
CA GLU A 120 -0.45 1.79 -20.63
C GLU A 120 -1.80 2.43 -20.95
N LYS A 121 -2.89 1.97 -20.32
CA LYS A 121 -4.21 2.59 -20.49
C LYS A 121 -4.25 4.06 -20.08
N THR A 122 -3.51 4.42 -19.03
CA THR A 122 -3.44 5.78 -18.51
C THR A 122 -2.63 6.68 -19.46
N GLU A 123 -1.49 6.20 -19.95
CA GLU A 123 -0.68 6.91 -20.95
C GLU A 123 -1.49 7.15 -22.24
N VAL A 124 -2.16 6.11 -22.76
CA VAL A 124 -3.02 6.23 -23.94
C VAL A 124 -4.14 7.24 -23.72
N SER A 125 -4.81 7.19 -22.56
CA SER A 125 -5.87 8.16 -22.24
C SER A 125 -5.35 9.60 -22.24
N ASN A 126 -4.18 9.84 -21.64
CA ASN A 126 -3.56 11.17 -21.57
C ASN A 126 -3.08 11.70 -22.93
N CYS A 127 -2.89 10.85 -23.94
CA CYS A 127 -2.53 11.28 -25.30
C CYS A 127 -3.74 11.63 -26.18
N ILE A 128 -4.95 11.22 -25.79
CA ILE A 128 -6.17 11.41 -26.60
C ILE A 128 -6.96 12.65 -26.16
N PHE A 129 -6.67 13.21 -24.98
CA PHE A 129 -7.23 14.46 -24.46
C PHE A 129 -6.18 15.59 -24.49
#